data_AF-A0A1I3YGU9-F1
#
_entry.id   AF-A0A1I3YGU9-F1
#
_cell.length_a   1.000
_cell.length_b   1.000
_cell.length_c   1.000
_cell.angle_alpha   90.00
_cell.angle_beta   90.00
_cell.angle_gamma   90.00
#
_symmetry.space_group_name_H-M   'P 1'
#
loop_
_entity.id
_entity.type
_entity.pdbx_description
1 polymer ?
#
loop_
_entity_poly.entity_id
_entity_poly.type
_entity_poly.pdbx_seq_one_letter_code
_entity_poly.pdbx_strand_id
1 'polypeptide(L)'
;MMFGQKKEEAGRHFTHGTSASTADMASDGKVRHEDKHFDAPHSREAETPLTEGEKHDQLAEKVECSESRQEALLDEGLEESFPGSDPVSVKRIT
;
A
#
# COMPACT_ATOMS: atom_id res chain seq x y z
N MET A 1 -17.20 -11.32 55.81
CA MET A 1 -17.36 -10.34 54.71
C MET A 1 -16.85 -11.01 53.44
N MET A 2 -17.75 -11.25 52.48
CA MET A 2 -17.54 -12.10 51.29
C MET A 2 -16.69 -11.39 50.22
N PHE A 3 -15.87 -12.20 49.57
CA PHE A 3 -15.09 -11.95 48.35
C PHE A 3 -15.93 -11.39 47.19
N GLY A 4 -15.28 -10.63 46.30
CA GLY A 4 -15.80 -10.45 44.95
C GLY A 4 -15.24 -9.25 44.18
N GLN A 5 -13.94 -9.23 43.87
CA GLN A 5 -13.47 -8.48 42.71
C GLN A 5 -14.07 -9.13 41.47
N LYS A 6 -15.10 -8.54 40.86
CA LYS A 6 -15.49 -8.92 39.49
C LYS A 6 -16.37 -7.86 38.84
N LYS A 7 -15.94 -7.52 37.62
CA LYS A 7 -16.65 -6.90 36.51
C LYS A 7 -16.82 -5.39 36.58
N GLU A 8 -15.92 -4.71 35.88
CA GLU A 8 -16.30 -3.65 34.94
C GLU A 8 -15.25 -3.54 33.82
N GLU A 9 -15.03 -4.65 33.11
CA GLU A 9 -14.41 -4.63 31.78
C GLU A 9 -15.36 -4.11 30.68
N ALA A 10 -16.54 -3.61 31.07
CA ALA A 10 -17.61 -3.17 30.17
C ALA A 10 -17.42 -1.74 29.60
N GLY A 11 -16.35 -1.03 29.97
CA GLY A 11 -16.07 0.33 29.51
C GLY A 11 -14.93 0.44 28.49
N ARG A 12 -14.20 -0.65 28.23
CA ARG A 12 -13.14 -0.66 27.22
C ARG A 12 -13.75 -1.13 25.91
N HIS A 13 -14.25 -0.19 25.14
CA HIS A 13 -14.56 -0.40 23.73
C HIS A 13 -13.23 -0.66 23.01
N PHE A 14 -12.71 -1.88 23.12
CA PHE A 14 -11.78 -2.41 22.15
C PHE A 14 -12.58 -2.49 20.86
N THR A 15 -12.45 -1.48 20.00
CA THR A 15 -12.66 -1.69 18.58
C THR A 15 -11.76 -2.87 18.26
N HIS A 16 -12.35 -4.07 18.07
CA HIS A 16 -11.63 -5.13 17.39
C HIS A 16 -11.26 -4.52 16.05
N GLY A 17 -9.97 -4.14 15.96
CA GLY A 17 -9.49 -3.20 15.00
C GLY A 17 -9.95 -3.66 13.63
N THR A 18 -10.66 -2.78 12.95
CA THR A 18 -10.95 -2.86 11.53
C THR A 18 -9.66 -2.75 10.70
N SER A 19 -8.52 -3.22 11.22
CA SER A 19 -7.20 -3.20 10.57
C SER A 19 -7.22 -4.03 9.29
N ALA A 20 -8.04 -5.07 9.24
CA ALA A 20 -8.25 -5.86 8.02
C ALA A 20 -8.95 -5.03 6.92
N SER A 21 -9.94 -4.19 7.26
CA SER A 21 -10.66 -3.40 6.24
C SER A 21 -9.88 -2.20 5.71
N THR A 22 -8.86 -1.73 6.43
CA THR A 22 -7.97 -0.67 5.93
C THR A 22 -6.83 -1.22 5.06
N ALA A 23 -6.50 -2.51 5.16
CA ALA A 23 -5.39 -3.09 4.40
C ALA A 23 -5.67 -3.10 2.89
N ASP A 24 -6.91 -3.42 2.50
CA ASP A 24 -7.35 -3.39 1.10
C ASP A 24 -7.36 -1.97 0.51
N MET A 25 -7.46 -0.91 1.34
CA MET A 25 -7.37 0.49 0.89
C MET A 25 -5.93 0.96 0.66
N ALA A 26 -4.93 0.30 1.24
CA ALA A 26 -3.53 0.68 1.11
C ALA A 26 -2.85 0.09 -0.14
N SER A 27 -3.56 -0.78 -0.85
CA SER A 27 -3.05 -1.47 -2.03
C SER A 27 -3.68 -0.86 -3.28
N ASP A 28 -2.89 -0.23 -4.15
CA ASP A 28 -3.42 0.32 -5.42
C ASP A 28 -3.92 -0.78 -6.38
N GLY A 29 -3.47 -2.03 -6.17
CA GLY A 29 -3.88 -3.18 -6.96
C GLY A 29 -5.23 -3.75 -6.52
N LYS A 30 -6.12 -4.01 -7.49
CA LYS A 30 -7.36 -4.77 -7.24
C LYS A 30 -7.01 -6.21 -6.83
N VAL A 31 -7.43 -6.60 -5.62
CA VAL A 31 -7.34 -8.00 -5.16
C VAL A 31 -8.26 -8.86 -6.03
N ARG A 32 -7.70 -9.84 -6.74
CA ARG A 32 -8.44 -10.78 -7.59
C ARG A 32 -9.07 -11.86 -6.72
N HIS A 33 -10.08 -12.54 -7.26
CA HIS A 33 -10.73 -13.61 -6.50
C HIS A 33 -9.75 -14.76 -6.23
N GLU A 34 -8.92 -15.07 -7.23
CA GLU A 34 -7.93 -16.15 -7.20
C GLU A 34 -6.89 -16.02 -6.08
N ASP A 35 -6.55 -14.78 -5.66
CA ASP A 35 -5.56 -14.53 -4.61
C ASP A 35 -6.03 -14.94 -3.22
N LYS A 36 -7.35 -15.11 -3.06
CA LYS A 36 -7.98 -15.45 -1.78
C LYS A 36 -7.98 -16.96 -1.54
N HIS A 37 -7.50 -17.76 -2.49
CA HIS A 37 -7.43 -19.22 -2.32
C HIS A 37 -6.28 -19.60 -1.39
N PHE A 38 -6.57 -20.52 -0.46
CA PHE A 38 -5.58 -20.99 0.52
C PHE A 38 -4.36 -21.65 -0.15
N ASP A 39 -4.58 -22.36 -1.25
CA ASP A 39 -3.53 -23.03 -2.02
C ASP A 39 -2.93 -22.15 -3.14
N ALA A 40 -3.26 -20.86 -3.18
CA ALA A 40 -2.67 -19.95 -4.15
C ALA A 40 -1.16 -19.82 -3.93
N PRO A 41 -0.36 -19.68 -5.00
CA PRO A 41 1.06 -19.41 -4.86
C PRO A 41 1.29 -18.08 -4.11
N HIS A 42 2.38 -18.01 -3.34
CA HIS A 42 2.76 -16.82 -2.56
C HIS A 42 3.07 -15.58 -3.42
N SER A 43 3.25 -15.76 -4.72
CA SER A 43 3.49 -14.70 -5.70
C SER A 43 2.86 -15.09 -7.04
N ARG A 44 2.51 -14.08 -7.83
CA ARG A 44 2.07 -14.27 -9.21
C ARG A 44 3.25 -14.18 -10.15
N GLU A 45 3.20 -14.96 -11.22
CA GLU A 45 4.10 -14.77 -12.35
C GLU A 45 3.72 -13.50 -13.11
N ALA A 46 4.72 -12.75 -13.57
CA ALA A 46 4.49 -11.60 -14.44
C ALA A 46 4.00 -12.08 -15.81
N GLU A 47 2.98 -11.41 -16.36
CA GLU A 47 2.44 -11.73 -17.70
C GLU A 47 3.52 -11.56 -18.79
N THR A 48 4.36 -10.53 -18.63
CA THR A 48 5.55 -10.30 -19.44
C THR A 48 6.80 -10.44 -18.56
N PRO A 49 7.56 -11.56 -18.68
CA PRO A 49 8.79 -11.72 -17.92
C PRO A 49 9.82 -10.68 -18.38
N LEU A 50 10.48 -10.04 -17.41
CA LEU A 50 11.57 -9.11 -17.66
C LEU A 50 12.75 -9.82 -18.33
N THR A 51 13.51 -9.09 -19.14
CA THR A 51 14.75 -9.63 -19.70
C THR A 51 15.79 -9.86 -18.60
N GLU A 52 16.78 -10.73 -18.87
CA GLU A 52 17.80 -11.07 -17.87
C GLU A 52 18.60 -9.82 -17.46
N GLY A 53 18.50 -9.44 -16.18
CA GLY A 53 19.16 -8.26 -15.60
C GLY A 53 18.34 -6.97 -15.63
N GLU A 54 17.18 -6.97 -16.27
CA GLU A 54 16.27 -5.82 -16.31
C GLU A 54 15.52 -5.65 -14.97
N LYS A 55 15.39 -4.40 -14.54
CA LYS A 55 14.62 -4.04 -13.34
C LYS A 55 13.20 -3.66 -13.75
N HIS A 56 12.23 -3.98 -12.89
CA HIS A 56 10.87 -3.50 -13.07
C HIS A 56 10.82 -1.97 -12.96
N ASP A 57 10.23 -1.29 -13.95
CA ASP A 57 10.00 0.16 -13.90
C ASP A 57 8.73 0.45 -13.08
N GLN A 58 8.93 0.80 -11.82
CA GLN A 58 7.84 1.10 -10.87
C GLN A 58 7.01 2.33 -11.30
N LEU A 59 7.56 3.18 -12.16
CA LEU A 59 6.88 4.37 -12.66
C LEU A 59 6.09 4.11 -13.94
N ALA A 60 6.21 2.95 -14.59
CA ALA A 60 5.62 2.73 -15.91
C ALA A 60 4.12 3.02 -15.95
N GLU A 61 3.35 2.51 -14.98
CA GLU A 61 1.91 2.75 -14.87
C GLU A 61 1.60 4.23 -14.57
N LYS A 62 2.33 4.85 -13.64
CA LYS A 62 2.16 6.28 -13.31
C LYS A 62 2.48 7.17 -14.51
N VAL A 63 3.49 6.83 -15.31
CA VAL A 63 3.89 7.54 -16.52
C VAL A 63 2.81 7.47 -17.61
N GLU A 64 2.08 6.35 -17.73
CA GLU A 64 0.95 6.25 -18.67
C GLU A 64 -0.22 7.15 -18.28
N CYS A 65 -0.40 7.41 -16.98
CA CYS A 65 -1.45 8.30 -16.46
C CYS A 65 -1.04 9.77 -16.34
N SER A 66 0.25 10.09 -16.26
CA SER A 66 0.77 11.46 -16.12
C SER A 66 1.18 12.07 -17.47
N GLU A 67 1.26 13.40 -17.53
CA GLU A 67 1.65 14.12 -18.76
C GLU A 67 3.12 13.91 -19.15
N SER A 68 3.97 13.59 -18.17
CA SER A 68 5.38 13.29 -18.39
C SER A 68 5.96 12.44 -17.26
N ARG A 69 7.13 11.85 -17.51
CA ARG A 69 7.89 11.12 -16.47
C ARG A 69 8.28 11.99 -15.29
N GLN A 70 8.40 13.30 -15.46
CA GLN A 70 8.70 14.20 -14.36
C GLN A 70 7.49 14.47 -13.48
N GLU A 71 6.31 14.57 -14.09
CA GLU A 71 5.05 14.71 -13.33
C GLU A 71 4.79 13.40 -12.56
N ALA A 72 4.95 12.23 -13.19
CA ALA A 72 4.81 10.95 -12.49
C ALA A 72 5.74 10.81 -11.27
N LEU A 73 6.97 11.33 -11.37
CA LEU A 73 7.93 11.38 -10.27
C LEU A 73 7.54 12.40 -9.18
N LEU A 74 6.97 13.55 -9.57
CA LEU A 74 6.46 14.55 -8.62
C LEU A 74 5.26 14.01 -7.85
N ASP A 75 4.33 13.36 -8.53
CA ASP A 75 3.12 12.77 -7.97
C ASP A 75 3.48 11.71 -6.92
N GLU A 76 4.35 10.76 -7.26
CA GLU A 76 4.83 9.73 -6.32
C GLU A 76 5.54 10.36 -5.12
N GLY A 77 6.45 11.31 -5.36
CA GLY A 77 7.16 11.98 -4.28
C GLY A 77 6.20 12.75 -3.35
N LEU A 78 5.09 13.29 -3.87
CA LEU A 78 4.10 14.02 -3.09
C LEU A 78 3.25 13.07 -2.24
N GLU A 79 2.89 11.89 -2.77
CA GLU A 79 2.18 10.82 -2.05
C GLU A 79 3.00 10.27 -0.87
N GLU A 80 4.32 10.16 -1.04
CA GLU A 80 5.26 9.68 -0.01
C GLU A 80 5.74 10.78 0.95
N SER A 81 5.37 12.04 0.68
CA SER A 81 5.80 13.17 1.49
C SER A 81 5.03 13.29 2.81
N PHE A 82 5.70 13.85 3.81
CA PHE A 82 5.13 14.02 5.14
C PHE A 82 4.56 15.44 5.34
N PRO A 83 3.50 15.60 6.15
CA PRO A 83 2.98 16.92 6.49
C PRO A 83 4.07 17.81 7.12
N GLY A 84 4.33 18.97 6.50
CA GLY A 84 5.30 19.93 6.98
C GLY A 84 6.77 19.67 6.59
N SER A 85 7.04 18.70 5.71
CA SER A 85 8.36 18.58 5.07
C SER A 85 8.60 19.69 4.04
N ASP A 86 9.87 19.88 3.64
CA ASP A 86 10.21 20.70 2.47
C ASP A 86 9.50 20.17 1.21
N PRO A 87 9.18 21.04 0.22
CA PRO A 87 8.52 20.61 -1.01
C PRO A 87 9.39 19.64 -1.80
N VAL A 88 8.75 18.66 -2.44
CA VAL A 88 9.40 17.67 -3.31
C VAL A 88 10.11 18.37 -4.47
N SER A 89 11.34 17.95 -4.77
CA SER A 89 12.05 18.39 -5.96
C SER A 89 12.66 17.19 -6.69
N VAL A 90 12.25 16.98 -7.95
CA VAL A 90 12.82 15.94 -8.83
C VAL A 90 13.83 16.55 -9.79
N LYS A 91 14.95 15.83 -9.94
CA LYS A 91 16.03 16.24 -10.84
C LYS A 91 15.65 15.91 -12.27
N ARG A 92 15.74 16.91 -13.15
CA ARG A 92 15.75 16.70 -14.60
C ARG A 92 17.13 16.21 -15.01
N ILE A 93 17.27 14.93 -15.28
CA ILE A 93 18.49 14.36 -15.84
C ILE A 93 18.23 14.24 -17.35
N THR A 94 18.88 15.12 -18.14
CA THR A 94 18.86 15.13 -19.61
C THR A 94 20.00 14.30 -20.16
#